data_AF-A0A852H482-F1
#
_entry.id   AF-A0A852H482-F1
#
_cell.length_a   1.000
_cell.length_b   1.000
_cell.length_c   1.000
_cell.angle_alpha   90.00
_cell.angle_beta   90.00
_cell.angle_gamma   90.00
#
_symmetry.space_group_name_H-M   'P 1'
#
loop_
_entity.id
_entity.type
_entity.pdbx_description
1 polymer ?
#
loop_
_entity_poly.entity_id
_entity_poly.type
_entity_poly.pdbx_seq_one_letter_code
_entity_poly.pdbx_strand_id
1 'polypeptide(L)' 'VSLSYTYETKDALCLVLTIMNGGDLKFHIYNMGNPGFDEERAIFYAAELCCGLEDLQKERIVYR' A
#
# COMPACT_ATOMS: atom_id res chain seq x y z
N VAL A 1 -1.45 -6.43 0.19
CA VAL A 1 -2.19 -6.38 -1.09
C VAL A 1 -2.12 -7.74 -1.74
N SER A 2 -3.25 -8.33 -2.14
CA SER A 2 -3.30 -9.62 -2.82
C SER A 2 -3.89 -9.49 -4.23
N LEU A 3 -3.41 -10.34 -5.14
CA LEU A 3 -3.92 -10.49 -6.51
C LEU A 3 -4.95 -11.61 -6.53
N SER A 4 -6.18 -11.29 -6.92
CA SER A 4 -7.28 -12.27 -6.99
C SER A 4 -7.48 -12.81 -8.39
N TYR A 5 -7.41 -11.95 -9.41
CA TYR A 5 -7.60 -12.34 -10.81
C TYR A 5 -6.65 -11.58 -11.72
N THR A 6 -6.24 -12.22 -12.81
CA THR A 6 -5.53 -11.58 -13.93
C THR A 6 -6.22 -11.97 -15.21
N TYR A 7 -6.51 -11.00 -16.07
CA TYR A 7 -7.12 -11.25 -17.37
C TYR A 7 -6.64 -10.25 -18.41
N GLU A 8 -6.82 -10.59 -19.67
CA GLU A 8 -6.49 -9.74 -20.81
C GLU A 8 -7.78 -9.25 -21.46
N THR A 9 -7.76 -7.99 -21.86
CA THR A 9 -8.74 -7.36 -22.75
C THR A 9 -8.07 -7.10 -24.10
N LYS A 10 -8.83 -6.69 -25.13
CA LYS A 10 -8.26 -6.38 -26.45
C LYS A 10 -7.11 -5.36 -26.40
N ASP A 11 -7.13 -4.47 -25.40
CA ASP A 11 -6.26 -3.31 -25.33
C ASP A 11 -5.34 -3.27 -24.10
N ALA A 12 -5.55 -4.15 -23.11
CA ALA A 12 -4.86 -4.09 -21.82
C ALA A 12 -4.83 -5.41 -21.05
N LEU A 13 -3.79 -5.57 -20.23
CA LEU A 13 -3.73 -6.56 -19.14
C LEU A 13 -4.31 -5.95 -17.87
N CYS A 14 -5.23 -6.67 -17.24
CA CYS A 14 -5.97 -6.22 -16.06
C CYS A 14 -5.61 -7.09 -14.84
N LEU A 15 -5.28 -6.41 -13.74
CA LEU A 15 -4.98 -7.02 -12.45
C LEU A 15 -6.08 -6.65 -11.45
N VAL A 16 -6.79 -7.64 -10.91
CA VAL A 16 -7.79 -7.44 -9.86
C VAL A 16 -7.11 -7.63 -8.51
N LEU A 17 -6.89 -6.51 -7.84
CA LEU A 17 -6.18 -6.44 -6.56
C LEU A 17 -7.15 -6.16 -5.41
N THR A 18 -6.72 -6.42 -4.17
CA THR A 18 -7.44 -5.99 -2.97
C THR A 18 -7.78 -4.51 -3.04
N ILE A 19 -9.05 -4.15 -2.88
CA ILE A 19 -9.47 -2.75 -2.86
C ILE A 19 -9.11 -2.10 -1.52
N MET A 20 -8.38 -0.98 -1.58
CA MET A 20 -8.00 -0.17 -0.42
C MET A 20 -8.68 1.20 -0.51
N ASN A 21 -9.93 1.28 -0.04
CA ASN A 21 -10.79 2.47 -0.16
C ASN A 21 -10.29 3.71 0.59
N GLY A 22 -9.30 3.56 1.48
CA GLY A 22 -8.75 4.66 2.27
C GLY A 22 -7.98 5.69 1.45
N GLY A 23 -7.58 5.38 0.22
CA GLY A 23 -6.64 6.20 -0.55
C GLY A 23 -5.19 5.98 -0.13
N ASP A 24 -4.26 6.73 -0.74
CA ASP A 24 -2.83 6.58 -0.51
C ASP A 24 -2.31 7.49 0.62
N LEU A 25 -1.21 7.10 1.26
CA LEU A 25 -0.62 7.88 2.35
C LEU A 25 -0.22 9.30 1.93
N LYS A 26 0.17 9.54 0.66
CA LYS A 26 0.54 10.89 0.20
C LYS A 26 -0.68 11.81 0.24
N PHE A 27 -1.86 11.33 -0.13
CA PHE A 27 -3.10 12.09 0.03
C PHE A 27 -3.33 12.45 1.51
N HIS A 28 -3.18 11.49 2.41
CA HIS A 28 -3.38 11.71 3.85
C HIS A 28 -2.34 12.65 4.47
N ILE A 29 -1.09 12.64 4.00
CA ILE A 29 -0.03 13.52 4.53
C ILE A 29 -0.24 14.97 4.09
N TYR A 30 -0.63 15.21 2.84
CA TYR A 30 -0.56 16.56 2.26
C TYR A 30 -1.92 17.23 2.06
N ASN A 31 -3.00 16.46 1.93
CA ASN A 31 -4.31 16.99 1.55
C ASN A 31 -5.34 16.92 2.69
N MET A 32 -5.04 16.25 3.81
CA MET A 32 -5.90 16.21 4.98
C MET A 32 -5.55 17.34 5.97
N GLY A 33 -6.00 18.56 5.66
CA GLY A 33 -5.83 19.70 6.55
C GLY A 33 -4.39 20.18 6.64
N ASN A 34 -3.79 20.12 7.83
CA ASN A 34 -2.40 20.51 8.02
C ASN A 34 -1.45 19.38 7.61
N PRO A 35 -0.33 19.67 6.92
CA PRO A 35 0.58 18.63 6.47
C PRO A 35 1.15 17.78 7.61
N GLY A 36 1.16 16.47 7.42
CA GLY A 36 1.75 15.49 8.33
C GLY A 36 0.75 14.64 9.10
N PHE A 37 1.28 13.78 9.95
CA PHE A 37 0.52 12.95 10.88
C PHE A 37 0.87 13.33 12.32
N ASP A 38 -0.07 13.08 13.22
CA ASP A 38 0.24 12.87 14.61
C ASP A 38 1.21 11.68 14.77
N GLU A 39 2.06 11.75 15.77
CA GLU A 39 3.12 10.76 15.98
C GLU A 39 2.55 9.35 16.18
N GLU A 40 1.44 9.22 16.90
CA GLU A 40 0.78 7.94 17.14
C GLU A 40 0.35 7.26 15.83
N ARG A 41 -0.29 8.01 14.93
CA ARG A 41 -0.66 7.52 13.60
C ARG A 41 0.55 7.20 12.73
N ALA A 42 1.62 8.01 12.80
CA ALA A 42 2.86 7.73 12.08
C ALA A 42 3.51 6.42 12.56
N ILE A 43 3.54 6.17 13.87
CA ILE A 43 4.04 4.92 14.47
C ILE A 43 3.20 3.74 14.00
N PHE A 44 1.87 3.86 13.99
CA PHE A 44 0.98 2.78 13.54
C PHE A 44 1.27 2.38 12.09
N TYR A 45 1.33 3.34 11.17
CA TYR A 45 1.64 3.05 9.76
C TYR A 45 3.06 2.51 9.57
N ALA A 46 4.04 3.03 10.32
CA ALA A 46 5.41 2.52 10.28
C ALA A 46 5.47 1.05 10.74
N ALA A 47 4.73 0.68 11.79
CA ALA A 47 4.66 -0.69 12.29
C ALA A 47 4.06 -1.65 11.24
N GLU A 48 2.94 -1.28 10.61
CA GLU A 48 2.34 -2.10 9.54
C GLU A 48 3.26 -2.23 8.32
N LEU A 49 3.95 -1.15 7.95
CA LEU A 49 4.89 -1.14 6.83
C LEU A 49 6.12 -2.02 7.12
N CYS A 50 6.61 -2.01 8.36
CA CYS A 50 7.67 -2.92 8.82
C CYS A 50 7.25 -4.39 8.69
N CYS A 51 6.04 -4.76 9.13
CA CYS A 51 5.54 -6.12 8.98
C CYS A 51 5.45 -6.52 7.50
N GLY A 52 4.94 -5.64 6.63
CA GLY A 52 4.86 -5.89 5.19
C GLY A 52 6.23 -6.08 4.53
N LEU A 53 7.24 -5.31 4.94
CA LEU A 53 8.62 -5.48 4.46
C LEU A 53 9.25 -6.79 4.97
N GLU A 54 8.98 -7.16 6.22
CA GLU A 54 9.45 -8.42 6.80
C GLU A 54 8.91 -9.62 6.01
N ASP A 55 7.62 -9.59 5.64
CA ASP A 55 7.00 -10.66 4.85
C ASP A 55 7.60 -10.76 3.44
N LEU A 56 7.92 -9.64 2.78
CA LEU A 56 8.63 -9.66 1.50
C LEU A 56 10.05 -10.19 1.64
N GLN A 57 10.75 -9.84 2.72
CA GLN A 57 12.10 -10.30 3.00
C GLN A 57 12.15 -11.82 3.26
N LYS A 58 11.13 -12.39 3.93
CA LYS A 58 10.98 -13.85 4.10
C LYS A 58 10.96 -14.57 2.75
N GLU A 59 10.34 -13.96 1.74
CA GLU A 59 10.29 -14.47 0.37
C GLU A 59 11.50 -14.07 -0.51
N ARG A 60 12.53 -13.43 0.08
CA ARG A 60 13.72 -12.91 -0.63
C ARG A 60 13.37 -11.92 -1.75
N ILE A 61 12.30 -11.15 -1.56
CA ILE A 61 11.87 -10.07 -2.47
C ILE A 61 12.22 -8.72 -1.83
N VAL A 62 12.87 -7.84 -2.60
CA VAL A 62 13.17 -6.47 -2.18
C VAL A 62 12.16 -5.52 -2.81
N TYR A 63 11.39 -4.81 -1.99
CA TYR A 63 10.55 -3.71 -2.45
C TYR A 63 11.43 -2.50 -2.78
N ARG A 64 11.33 -1.96 -4.01
CA ARG A 64 12.14 -0.84 -4.52
C ARG A 64 11.27 0.18 -5.24
#